data_AF-A0AAD7JPC5-F1
#
_entry.id   AF-A0AAD7JPC5-F1
#
_cell.length_a   1.000
_cell.length_b   1.000
_cell.length_c   1.000
_cell.angle_alpha   90.00
_cell.angle_beta   90.00
_cell.angle_gamma   90.00
#
_symmetry.space_group_name_H-M   'P 1'
#
loop_
_entity.id
_entity.type
_entity.pdbx_description
1 polymer ?
#
loop_
_entity_poly.entity_id
_entity_poly.type
_entity_poly.pdbx_seq_one_letter_code
_entity_poly.pdbx_strand_id
1 'polypeptide(L)'
;MSVSGPALQELLNAFREHYHRYERTVREAIANSADAVVLWRLGDDLNQYMGLVNEHSAIFEPAEFSLITHNIGAMENDVRLQYKQVVDQTHHGHPIVVETIHTGAPGRPAIEIDPDFLRWAYSLRSTSSIARSLGVTRSVVRNALLEHGIAQPQQQPATLAAAHNNLNGPPDVDYLVDPDPDSTHPQDPV
;
A
#
# COMPACT_ATOMS: atom_id res chain seq x y z
N MET A 1 -31.34 19.31 -32.32
CA MET A 1 -29.99 19.93 -32.36
C MET A 1 -28.98 18.82 -32.14
N SER A 2 -28.43 18.27 -33.23
CA SER A 2 -27.46 17.17 -33.19
C SER A 2 -26.06 17.74 -33.03
N VAL A 3 -25.60 17.90 -31.79
CA VAL A 3 -24.27 18.47 -31.46
C VAL A 3 -23.18 17.38 -31.36
N SER A 4 -23.51 16.15 -31.73
CA SER A 4 -22.79 14.94 -31.30
C SER A 4 -21.88 14.27 -32.35
N GLY A 5 -21.50 14.96 -33.42
CA GLY A 5 -20.71 14.34 -34.50
C GLY A 5 -19.19 14.37 -34.26
N PRO A 6 -18.55 15.55 -34.34
CA PRO A 6 -17.09 15.63 -34.44
C PRO A 6 -16.38 15.48 -33.08
N ALA A 7 -16.86 16.12 -32.02
CA ALA A 7 -16.18 16.10 -30.71
C ALA A 7 -16.17 14.71 -30.06
N LEU A 8 -17.25 13.92 -30.23
CA LEU A 8 -17.31 12.54 -29.75
C LEU A 8 -16.34 11.64 -30.53
N GLN A 9 -16.21 11.87 -31.84
CA GLN A 9 -15.27 11.13 -32.66
C GLN A 9 -13.81 11.44 -32.30
N GLU A 10 -13.49 12.70 -32.01
CA GLU A 10 -12.17 13.11 -31.51
C GLU A 10 -11.84 12.43 -30.18
N LEU A 11 -12.80 12.42 -29.24
CA LEU A 11 -12.62 11.75 -27.96
C LEU A 11 -12.40 10.24 -28.12
N LEU A 12 -13.20 9.57 -28.95
CA LEU A 12 -13.05 8.14 -29.22
C LEU A 12 -11.69 7.82 -29.86
N ASN A 13 -11.21 8.67 -30.77
CA ASN A 13 -9.89 8.53 -31.36
C ASN A 13 -8.78 8.70 -30.31
N ALA A 14 -8.94 9.63 -29.35
CA ALA A 14 -8.00 9.81 -28.26
C ALA A 14 -7.91 8.56 -27.36
N PHE A 15 -9.05 7.93 -27.03
CA PHE A 15 -9.06 6.65 -26.31
C PHE A 15 -8.33 5.55 -27.10
N ARG A 16 -8.60 5.41 -28.40
CA ARG A 16 -7.92 4.41 -29.24
C ARG A 16 -6.41 4.63 -29.29
N GLU A 17 -5.96 5.87 -29.43
CA GLU A 17 -4.53 6.21 -29.40
C GLU A 17 -3.91 5.83 -28.04
N HIS A 18 -4.59 6.17 -26.94
CA HIS A 18 -4.10 5.88 -25.60
C HIS A 18 -4.01 4.36 -25.35
N TYR A 19 -5.02 3.60 -25.80
CA TYR A 19 -5.01 2.15 -25.76
C TYR A 19 -3.79 1.55 -26.47
N HIS A 20 -3.52 1.96 -27.73
CA HIS A 20 -2.36 1.45 -28.47
C HIS A 20 -1.02 1.86 -27.85
N ARG A 21 -0.98 3.02 -27.19
CA ARG A 21 0.20 3.44 -26.43
C ARG A 21 0.44 2.48 -25.26
N TYR A 22 -0.58 2.17 -24.46
CA TYR A 22 -0.45 1.18 -23.38
C TYR A 22 -0.07 -0.20 -23.89
N GLU A 23 -0.69 -0.68 -24.97
CA GLU A 23 -0.36 -1.96 -25.59
C GLU A 23 1.14 -2.05 -25.94
N ARG A 24 1.68 -0.98 -26.54
CA ARG A 24 3.10 -0.89 -26.87
C ARG A 24 3.97 -0.85 -25.61
N THR A 25 3.64 0.01 -24.63
CA THR A 25 4.39 0.13 -23.38
C THR A 25 4.42 -1.18 -22.60
N VAL A 26 3.30 -1.90 -22.50
CA VAL A 26 3.22 -3.21 -21.84
C VAL A 26 4.10 -4.23 -22.56
N ARG A 27 3.99 -4.31 -23.89
CA ARG A 27 4.82 -5.22 -24.70
C ARG A 27 6.31 -4.93 -24.52
N GLU A 28 6.71 -3.66 -24.55
CA GLU A 28 8.10 -3.24 -24.35
C GLU A 28 8.59 -3.51 -22.92
N ALA A 29 7.77 -3.25 -21.90
CA ALA A 29 8.12 -3.49 -20.51
C ALA A 29 8.34 -4.99 -20.22
N ILE A 30 7.48 -5.85 -20.77
CA ILE A 30 7.60 -7.31 -20.64
C ILE A 30 8.82 -7.81 -21.41
N ALA A 31 9.01 -7.37 -22.66
CA ALA A 31 10.12 -7.82 -23.50
C ALA A 31 11.51 -7.44 -22.94
N ASN A 32 11.62 -6.30 -22.27
CA ASN A 32 12.89 -5.78 -21.74
C ASN A 32 13.13 -6.12 -20.25
N SER A 33 12.31 -6.99 -19.65
CA SER A 33 12.40 -7.32 -18.22
C SER A 33 12.45 -6.07 -17.32
N ALA A 34 11.47 -5.18 -17.49
CA ALA A 34 11.39 -3.94 -16.72
C ALA A 34 11.41 -4.19 -15.20
N ASP A 35 11.93 -3.21 -14.46
CA ASP A 35 11.97 -3.22 -12.99
C ASP A 35 10.54 -3.35 -12.40
N ALA A 36 10.43 -4.02 -11.26
CA ALA A 36 9.20 -4.22 -10.50
C ALA A 36 8.47 -2.90 -10.24
N VAL A 37 9.19 -1.80 -10.00
CA VAL A 37 8.59 -0.47 -9.81
C VAL A 37 7.87 0.02 -11.07
N VAL A 38 8.45 -0.19 -12.25
CA VAL A 38 7.86 0.19 -13.54
C VAL A 38 6.61 -0.64 -13.81
N LEU A 39 6.69 -1.96 -13.60
CA LEU A 39 5.55 -2.86 -13.79
C LEU A 39 4.40 -2.52 -12.83
N TRP A 40 4.70 -2.20 -11.57
CA TRP A 40 3.68 -1.78 -10.61
C TRP A 40 2.97 -0.49 -11.04
N ARG A 41 3.73 0.54 -11.44
CA ARG A 41 3.14 1.81 -11.94
C ARG A 41 2.30 1.60 -13.19
N LEU A 42 2.78 0.78 -14.12
CA LEU A 42 2.03 0.47 -15.33
C LEU A 42 0.72 -0.26 -15.03
N GLY A 43 0.68 -1.11 -14.00
CA GLY A 43 -0.54 -1.72 -13.52
C GLY A 43 -1.53 -0.70 -12.94
N ASP A 44 -1.05 0.30 -12.19
CA ASP A 44 -1.88 1.39 -11.67
C ASP A 44 -2.46 2.26 -12.80
N ASP A 45 -1.62 2.64 -13.77
CA ASP A 45 -2.01 3.42 -14.95
C ASP A 45 -3.09 2.71 -15.78
N LEU A 46 -2.96 1.38 -15.98
CA LEU A 46 -3.97 0.57 -16.68
C LEU A 46 -5.30 0.53 -15.92
N ASN A 47 -5.28 0.39 -14.59
CA ASN A 47 -6.48 0.41 -13.76
C ASN A 47 -7.18 1.78 -13.84
N GLN A 48 -6.42 2.87 -13.77
CA GLN A 48 -6.95 4.21 -13.92
C GLN A 48 -7.58 4.39 -15.31
N TYR A 49 -6.89 3.93 -16.36
CA TYR A 49 -7.40 4.01 -17.72
C TYR A 49 -8.68 3.18 -17.92
N MET A 50 -8.76 1.99 -17.34
CA MET A 50 -9.98 1.18 -17.32
C MET A 50 -11.15 1.93 -16.67
N GLY A 51 -10.89 2.66 -15.57
CA GLY A 51 -11.86 3.54 -14.93
C GLY A 51 -12.43 4.59 -15.90
N LEU A 52 -11.55 5.27 -16.65
CA LEU A 52 -11.95 6.28 -17.64
C LEU A 52 -12.76 5.68 -18.80
N VAL A 53 -12.37 4.51 -19.29
CA VAL A 53 -13.09 3.78 -20.36
C VAL A 53 -14.50 3.40 -19.89
N ASN A 54 -14.64 2.91 -18.65
CA ASN A 54 -15.94 2.56 -18.08
C ASN A 54 -16.85 3.78 -17.91
N GLU A 55 -16.30 4.90 -17.42
CA GLU A 55 -17.02 6.17 -17.27
C GLU A 55 -17.57 6.67 -18.61
N HIS A 56 -16.82 6.47 -19.69
CA HIS A 56 -17.20 6.91 -21.04
C HIS A 56 -17.81 5.80 -21.90
N SER A 57 -18.25 4.68 -21.31
CA SER A 57 -18.76 3.51 -22.05
C SER A 57 -19.84 3.83 -23.10
N ALA A 58 -20.64 4.86 -22.88
CA ALA A 58 -21.69 5.31 -23.80
C ALA A 58 -21.19 5.85 -25.16
N ILE A 59 -19.91 6.22 -25.28
CA ILE A 59 -19.34 6.73 -26.56
C ILE A 59 -18.82 5.61 -27.46
N PHE A 60 -18.71 4.39 -26.94
CA PHE A 60 -18.18 3.25 -27.65
C PHE A 60 -19.31 2.42 -28.27
N GLU A 61 -19.02 1.80 -29.41
CA GLU A 61 -19.84 0.68 -29.88
C GLU A 61 -19.75 -0.49 -28.88
N PRO A 62 -20.84 -1.20 -28.56
CA PRO A 62 -20.82 -2.26 -27.54
C PRO A 62 -19.77 -3.35 -27.79
N ALA A 63 -19.53 -3.69 -29.05
CA ALA A 63 -18.51 -4.67 -29.44
C ALA A 63 -17.09 -4.13 -29.22
N GLU A 64 -16.84 -2.86 -29.52
CA GLU A 64 -15.54 -2.21 -29.31
C GLU A 64 -15.24 -2.06 -27.82
N PHE A 65 -16.23 -1.62 -27.03
CA PHE A 65 -16.10 -1.53 -25.58
C PHE A 65 -15.75 -2.89 -24.95
N SER A 66 -16.45 -3.95 -25.36
CA SER A 66 -16.19 -5.31 -24.88
C SER A 66 -14.78 -5.78 -25.23
N LEU A 67 -14.29 -5.45 -26.44
CA LEU A 67 -12.94 -5.80 -26.87
C LEU A 67 -11.87 -5.05 -26.08
N ILE A 68 -12.03 -3.73 -25.91
CA ILE A 68 -11.07 -2.89 -25.19
C ILE A 68 -10.97 -3.33 -23.73
N THR A 69 -12.11 -3.50 -23.06
CA THR A 69 -12.15 -3.94 -21.65
C THR A 69 -11.53 -5.33 -21.46
N HIS A 70 -11.80 -6.28 -22.37
CA HIS A 70 -11.16 -7.59 -22.35
C HIS A 70 -9.63 -7.48 -22.51
N ASN A 71 -9.17 -6.70 -23.49
CA ASN A 71 -7.74 -6.57 -23.78
C ASN A 71 -6.98 -5.83 -22.66
N ILE A 72 -7.57 -4.80 -22.05
CA ILE A 72 -6.96 -4.14 -20.89
C ILE A 72 -6.85 -5.11 -19.72
N GLY A 73 -7.89 -5.89 -19.43
CA GLY A 73 -7.83 -6.92 -18.39
C GLY A 73 -6.76 -7.99 -18.63
N ALA A 74 -6.53 -8.35 -19.90
CA ALA A 74 -5.43 -9.24 -20.28
C ALA A 74 -4.05 -8.59 -20.02
N MET A 75 -3.86 -7.32 -20.43
CA MET A 75 -2.62 -6.57 -20.18
C MET A 75 -2.32 -6.41 -18.69
N GLU A 76 -3.32 -6.10 -17.88
CA GLU A 76 -3.17 -6.01 -16.41
C GLU A 76 -2.72 -7.34 -15.81
N ASN A 77 -3.32 -8.44 -16.26
CA ASN A 77 -2.93 -9.77 -15.79
C ASN A 77 -1.48 -10.11 -16.18
N ASP A 78 -1.08 -9.79 -17.42
CA ASP A 78 0.29 -10.02 -17.89
C ASP A 78 1.31 -9.19 -17.09
N VAL A 79 1.03 -7.91 -16.86
CA VAL A 79 1.88 -7.03 -16.04
C VAL A 79 2.00 -7.57 -14.60
N ARG A 80 0.89 -8.03 -14.01
CA ARG A 80 0.88 -8.61 -12.66
C ARG A 80 1.68 -9.90 -12.57
N LEU A 81 1.56 -10.78 -13.57
CA LEU A 81 2.34 -12.01 -13.65
C LEU A 81 3.83 -11.71 -13.78
N GLN A 82 4.21 -10.77 -14.67
CA GLN A 82 5.59 -10.36 -14.84
C GLN A 82 6.15 -9.71 -13.57
N TYR A 83 5.38 -8.84 -12.90
CA TYR A 83 5.77 -8.24 -11.63
C TYR A 83 6.08 -9.32 -10.60
N LYS A 84 5.19 -10.31 -10.45
CA LYS A 84 5.41 -11.43 -9.53
C LYS A 84 6.69 -12.19 -9.88
N GLN A 85 6.93 -12.47 -11.17
CA GLN A 85 8.15 -13.16 -11.61
C GLN A 85 9.42 -12.36 -11.30
N VAL A 86 9.43 -11.06 -11.58
CA VAL A 86 10.57 -10.18 -11.28
C VAL A 86 10.81 -10.15 -9.77
N VAL A 87 9.75 -9.99 -8.97
CA VAL A 87 9.83 -10.06 -7.51
C VAL A 87 10.38 -11.42 -7.07
N ASP A 88 9.81 -12.53 -7.52
CA ASP A 88 10.27 -13.88 -7.12
C ASP A 88 11.74 -14.11 -7.52
N GLN A 89 12.18 -13.62 -8.68
CA GLN A 89 13.58 -13.65 -9.13
C GLN A 89 14.50 -12.80 -8.26
N THR A 90 14.09 -11.60 -7.87
CA THR A 90 14.88 -10.75 -6.95
C THR A 90 14.93 -11.33 -5.54
N HIS A 91 14.01 -12.24 -5.17
CA HIS A 91 14.02 -12.94 -3.88
C HIS A 91 14.90 -14.20 -3.88
N HIS A 92 15.48 -14.61 -5.01
CA HIS A 92 16.42 -15.75 -5.06
C HIS A 92 17.84 -15.42 -4.59
N GLY A 93 18.17 -14.15 -4.37
CA GLY A 93 19.05 -13.77 -3.29
C GLY A 93 18.17 -13.05 -2.29
N HIS A 94 18.15 -13.42 -1.02
CA HIS A 94 17.56 -12.52 -0.04
C HIS A 94 18.30 -11.18 -0.21
N PRO A 95 17.67 -10.08 -0.69
CA PRO A 95 18.27 -8.79 -0.45
C PRO A 95 18.51 -8.78 1.05
N ILE A 96 19.74 -8.51 1.48
CA ILE A 96 20.05 -8.46 2.90
C ILE A 96 19.41 -7.16 3.39
N VAL A 97 18.08 -7.17 3.52
CA VAL A 97 17.27 -6.01 3.96
C VAL A 97 17.63 -5.65 5.39
N VAL A 98 18.24 -6.59 6.12
CA VAL A 98 18.70 -6.44 7.49
C VAL A 98 20.14 -6.94 7.55
N GLU A 99 21.08 -6.00 7.53
CA GLU A 99 22.49 -6.30 7.79
C GLU A 99 22.81 -6.13 9.26
N THR A 100 23.54 -7.10 9.81
CA THR A 100 24.08 -7.01 11.17
C THR A 100 25.51 -6.52 11.09
N ILE A 101 25.71 -5.23 11.30
CA ILE A 101 27.03 -4.60 11.22
C ILE A 101 27.76 -4.79 12.55
N HIS A 102 28.92 -5.41 12.46
CA HIS A 102 29.86 -5.56 13.57
C HIS A 102 30.86 -4.40 13.51
N THR A 103 30.68 -3.39 14.36
CA THR A 103 31.50 -2.16 14.36
C THR A 103 32.85 -2.32 15.06
N GLY A 104 33.23 -3.53 15.48
CA GLY A 104 34.48 -3.80 16.22
C GLY A 104 34.53 -3.25 17.64
N ALA A 105 33.56 -2.44 18.05
CA ALA A 105 33.42 -1.95 19.42
C ALA A 105 32.72 -3.02 20.31
N PRO A 106 33.06 -3.12 21.60
CA PRO A 106 32.32 -3.93 22.54
C PRO A 106 30.88 -3.38 22.64
N GLY A 107 29.90 -4.14 22.14
CA GLY A 107 28.50 -3.73 22.11
C GLY A 107 27.61 -4.70 21.33
N ARG A 108 26.29 -4.48 21.43
CA ARG A 108 25.30 -5.20 20.62
C ARG A 108 25.46 -4.79 19.15
N PRO A 109 25.50 -5.73 18.19
CA PRO A 109 25.58 -5.39 16.77
C PRO A 109 24.45 -4.45 16.33
N ALA A 110 24.78 -3.49 15.48
CA ALA A 110 23.80 -2.59 14.89
C ALA A 110 23.03 -3.33 13.79
N ILE A 111 21.72 -3.12 13.75
CA ILE A 111 20.85 -3.59 12.67
C ILE A 111 20.69 -2.43 11.70
N GLU A 112 21.25 -2.55 10.50
CA GLU A 112 21.01 -1.61 9.41
C GLU A 112 19.91 -2.17 8.50
N ILE A 113 18.95 -1.30 8.15
CA ILE A 113 17.86 -1.64 7.26
C ILE A 113 17.97 -0.75 6.02
N ASP A 114 17.88 -1.34 4.83
CA ASP A 114 17.95 -0.60 3.57
C ASP A 114 16.94 0.58 3.56
N PRO A 115 17.41 1.84 3.37
CA PRO A 115 16.56 3.02 3.38
C PRO A 115 15.55 3.05 2.23
N ASP A 116 15.88 2.52 1.04
CA ASP A 116 14.96 2.49 -0.10
C ASP A 116 13.84 1.48 0.13
N PHE A 117 14.19 0.31 0.68
CA PHE A 117 13.20 -0.64 1.17
C PHE A 117 12.29 0.00 2.23
N LEU A 118 12.86 0.73 3.20
CA LEU A 118 12.07 1.38 4.25
C LEU A 118 11.11 2.43 3.71
N ARG A 119 11.54 3.27 2.75
CA ARG A 119 10.68 4.26 2.10
C ARG A 119 9.51 3.60 1.40
N TRP A 120 9.78 2.58 0.60
CA TRP A 120 8.76 1.82 -0.10
C TRP A 120 7.81 1.12 0.87
N ALA A 121 8.34 0.37 1.84
CA ALA A 121 7.54 -0.41 2.77
C ALA A 121 6.67 0.49 3.68
N TYR A 122 7.19 1.63 4.12
CA TYR A 122 6.45 2.59 4.95
C TYR A 122 5.29 3.25 4.22
N SER A 123 5.37 3.40 2.89
CA SER A 123 4.27 3.91 2.06
C SER A 123 3.08 2.92 1.98
N LEU A 124 3.34 1.62 2.15
CA LEU A 124 2.34 0.56 1.96
C LEU A 124 1.87 -0.11 3.26
N ARG A 125 2.69 -0.07 4.32
CA ARG A 125 2.51 -0.90 5.51
C ARG A 125 2.78 -0.10 6.78
N SER A 126 2.09 -0.47 7.85
CA SER A 126 2.40 0.07 9.18
C SER A 126 3.75 -0.42 9.68
N THR A 127 4.41 0.36 10.55
CA THR A 127 5.69 -0.01 11.19
C THR A 127 5.64 -1.38 11.89
N SER A 128 4.48 -1.74 12.45
CA SER A 128 4.27 -3.05 13.08
C SER A 128 4.32 -4.19 12.08
N SER A 129 3.75 -4.00 10.89
CA SER A 129 3.77 -4.98 9.81
C SER A 129 5.18 -5.15 9.24
N ILE A 130 5.90 -4.05 9.03
CA ILE A 130 7.29 -4.05 8.56
C ILE A 130 8.18 -4.80 9.56
N ALA A 131 8.08 -4.47 10.85
CA ALA A 131 8.85 -5.10 11.90
C ALA A 131 8.65 -6.63 11.94
N ARG A 132 7.38 -7.09 11.83
CA ARG A 132 7.06 -8.51 11.75
C ARG A 132 7.67 -9.17 10.51
N SER A 133 7.61 -8.52 9.34
CA SER A 133 8.18 -9.08 8.12
C SER A 133 9.71 -9.19 8.15
N LEU A 134 10.38 -8.27 8.84
CA LEU A 134 11.84 -8.25 8.97
C LEU A 134 12.36 -9.09 10.16
N GLY A 135 11.47 -9.60 11.02
CA GLY A 135 11.86 -10.28 12.25
C GLY A 135 12.53 -9.37 13.29
N VAL A 136 12.29 -8.05 13.23
CA VAL A 136 12.86 -7.06 14.16
C VAL A 136 11.78 -6.43 15.03
N THR A 137 12.16 -5.66 16.05
CA THR A 137 11.20 -4.95 16.89
C THR A 137 10.72 -3.65 16.21
N ARG A 138 9.52 -3.19 16.59
CA ARG A 138 8.96 -1.93 16.08
C ARG A 138 9.85 -0.72 16.35
N SER A 139 10.58 -0.73 17.47
CA SER A 139 11.52 0.33 17.83
C SER A 139 12.70 0.40 16.87
N VAL A 140 13.22 -0.74 16.40
CA VAL A 140 14.31 -0.77 15.41
C VAL A 140 13.85 -0.13 14.10
N VAL A 141 12.67 -0.53 13.58
CA VAL A 141 12.11 0.07 12.36
C VAL A 141 11.86 1.57 12.54
N ARG A 142 11.30 1.99 13.68
CA ARG A 142 11.05 3.41 13.96
C ARG A 142 12.35 4.21 14.01
N ASN A 143 13.39 3.71 14.66
CA ASN A 143 14.69 4.39 14.73
C ASN A 143 15.31 4.52 13.35
N ALA A 144 15.33 3.45 12.55
CA ALA A 144 15.84 3.50 11.17
C ALA A 144 15.06 4.51 10.31
N LEU A 145 13.72 4.57 10.43
CA LEU A 145 12.90 5.57 9.74
C LEU A 145 13.24 7.01 10.15
N LEU A 146 13.58 7.25 11.42
CA LEU A 146 14.01 8.56 11.91
C LEU A 146 15.44 8.90 11.46
N GLU A 147 16.35 7.94 11.56
CA GLU A 147 17.77 8.09 11.18
C GLU A 147 17.92 8.40 9.69
N HIS A 148 17.13 7.76 8.82
CA HIS A 148 17.11 8.04 7.38
C HIS A 148 16.23 9.24 6.99
N GLY A 149 15.59 9.93 7.95
CA GLY A 149 14.73 11.09 7.69
C GLY A 149 13.44 10.78 6.94
N ILE A 150 12.99 9.52 6.96
CA ILE A 150 11.76 9.05 6.30
C ILE A 150 10.52 9.40 7.13
N ALA A 151 10.63 9.31 8.45
CA ALA A 151 9.58 9.70 9.38
C ALA A 151 9.98 10.93 10.20
N GLN A 152 9.00 11.75 10.59
CA GLN A 152 9.22 12.83 11.53
C GLN A 152 9.06 12.32 12.98
N PRO A 153 9.85 12.84 13.94
CA PRO A 153 9.60 12.59 15.35
C PRO A 153 8.18 13.06 15.68
N GLN A 154 7.28 12.15 16.05
CA GLN A 154 6.01 12.55 16.64
C GLN A 154 6.33 13.36 17.89
N GLN A 155 6.04 14.66 17.83
CA GLN A 155 6.01 15.50 19.03
C GLN A 155 5.03 14.82 19.97
N GLN A 156 5.55 14.30 21.10
CA GLN A 156 4.67 13.84 22.16
C GLN A 156 3.79 15.04 22.52
N PRO A 157 2.45 14.92 22.47
CA PRO A 157 1.60 15.98 22.95
C PRO A 157 1.99 16.24 24.41
N ALA A 158 2.36 17.48 24.71
CA ALA A 158 2.76 17.92 26.04
C ALA A 158 1.54 17.96 26.97
N THR A 159 0.99 16.79 27.30
CA THR A 159 -0.18 16.60 28.16
C THR A 159 0.01 15.25 28.85
N LEU A 160 0.48 15.16 30.10
CA LEU A 160 -0.36 15.24 31.31
C LEU A 160 0.50 15.21 32.60
N ALA A 161 1.70 15.80 32.61
CA ALA A 161 2.54 15.82 33.83
C ALA A 161 2.06 16.82 34.91
N ALA A 162 1.05 17.65 34.63
CA ALA A 162 0.54 18.65 35.59
C ALA A 162 -0.62 18.17 36.48
N ALA A 163 -1.15 16.95 36.30
CA ALA A 163 -2.37 16.51 36.99
C ALA A 163 -2.16 15.53 38.18
N HIS A 164 -0.92 15.17 38.53
CA HIS A 164 -0.66 14.12 39.55
C HIS A 164 -0.14 14.59 40.92
N ASN A 165 -0.15 15.89 41.22
CA ASN A 165 0.36 16.41 42.51
C ASN A 165 -0.71 16.85 43.53
N ASN A 166 -2.00 16.53 43.34
CA ASN A 166 -3.05 16.89 44.31
C ASN A 166 -3.98 15.71 44.67
N LEU A 167 -3.43 14.68 45.32
CA LEU A 167 -4.21 13.67 46.04
C LEU A 167 -3.64 13.44 47.44
N ASN A 168 -3.68 14.50 48.26
CA ASN A 168 -3.84 14.38 49.71
C ASN A 168 -5.32 14.64 50.00
N GLY A 169 -6.11 13.58 50.00
CA GLY A 169 -7.54 13.55 50.36
C GLY A 169 -7.85 12.19 50.99
N PRO A 170 -8.77 12.14 51.97
CA PRO A 170 -8.73 11.24 53.12
C PRO A 170 -9.09 9.78 52.78
N PRO A 171 -8.76 8.83 53.69
CA PRO A 171 -9.27 7.46 53.61
C PRO A 171 -10.78 7.42 53.95
N ASP A 172 -11.41 6.33 53.53
CA ASP A 172 -12.81 5.91 53.78
C ASP A 172 -13.87 6.46 52.80
N VAL A 173 -14.38 5.59 51.93
CA VAL A 173 -15.56 4.76 52.28
C VAL A 173 -15.75 3.58 51.32
N ASP A 174 -15.92 2.45 51.96
CA ASP A 174 -16.52 1.19 51.55
C ASP A 174 -17.75 1.36 50.63
N TYR A 175 -17.68 0.86 49.39
CA TYR A 175 -18.86 0.56 48.56
C TYR A 175 -18.65 -0.75 47.81
N LEU A 176 -18.85 -1.82 48.57
CA LEU A 176 -19.29 -3.13 48.12
C LEU A 176 -20.72 -3.01 47.54
N VAL A 177 -20.88 -2.98 46.21
CA VAL A 177 -22.11 -3.43 45.53
C VAL A 177 -21.73 -4.01 44.17
N ASP A 178 -21.71 -5.33 44.07
CA ASP A 178 -21.81 -6.08 42.82
C ASP A 178 -23.24 -5.92 42.26
N PRO A 179 -23.42 -5.41 41.04
CA PRO A 179 -24.66 -5.63 40.30
C PRO A 179 -24.58 -6.94 39.50
N ASP A 180 -25.53 -7.83 39.79
CA ASP A 180 -25.81 -9.09 39.09
C ASP A 180 -25.76 -8.97 37.55
N PRO A 181 -25.18 -9.94 36.82
CA PRO A 181 -25.38 -10.08 35.38
C PRO A 181 -26.72 -10.79 35.11
N ASP A 182 -27.80 -10.01 34.97
CA ASP A 182 -29.07 -10.52 34.45
C ASP A 182 -29.12 -10.41 32.92
N SER A 183 -29.36 -11.58 32.31
CA SER A 183 -30.11 -11.84 31.07
C SER A 183 -29.83 -11.05 29.79
N THR A 184 -29.40 -11.77 28.75
CA THR A 184 -30.27 -12.02 27.57
C THR A 184 -29.67 -13.08 26.64
N HIS A 185 -30.39 -14.21 26.52
CA HIS A 185 -30.14 -15.29 25.58
C HIS A 185 -31.10 -15.10 24.37
N PRO A 186 -30.62 -14.90 23.13
CA PRO A 186 -31.48 -14.92 21.97
C PRO A 186 -31.80 -16.36 21.53
N GLN A 187 -33.09 -16.69 21.40
CA GLN A 187 -33.57 -17.90 20.76
C GLN A 187 -33.51 -17.76 19.23
N ASP A 188 -32.97 -18.76 18.55
CA ASP A 188 -33.12 -18.95 17.09
C ASP A 188 -34.47 -19.61 16.78
N PRO A 189 -35.17 -19.18 15.70
CA PRO A 189 -36.28 -19.93 15.14
C PRO A 189 -35.82 -20.89 14.01
N VAL A 190 -36.58 -21.99 13.90
CA VAL A 190 -36.45 -23.14 12.98
C VAL A 190 -36.80 -22.77 11.54
#